data_AF-A0A2G5TCC3-F1
#
_entry.id   AF-A0A2G5TCC3-F1
#
_cell.length_a   1.000
_cell.length_b   1.000
_cell.length_c   1.000
_cell.angle_alpha   90.00
_cell.angle_beta   90.00
_cell.angle_gamma   90.00
#
_symmetry.space_group_name_H-M   'P 1'
#
loop_
_entity.id
_entity.type
_entity.pdbx_description
1 polymer ?
#
loop_
_entity_poly.entity_id
_entity_poly.type
_entity_poly.pdbx_seq_one_letter_code
_entity_poly.pdbx_strand_id
1 'polypeptide(L)'
;MEQLFDLLKNMKHLIGSLAVGVNDNFKDMKFLSNLETIDTFYQIQFKMADFLTEIELPSLTTINGPGWEIALHKRLKRVHFPNLKNITTHDSRSIEKFDIFFLGQLPEFCVSSDTIYNFMRIQGLKTHHVYGNICPPNFDNSKICQKPAPGCVQIYGDVNVGPNFEMKNLNSVEIIFGTLTINGARLEDANLLNNLKYIAVLKR
;
A
#
# COMPACT_ATOMS: atom_id res chain seq x y z
N MET A 1 12.37 0.11 24.84
CA MET A 1 12.42 -0.13 23.37
C MET A 1 13.82 -0.46 22.89
N GLU A 2 14.86 0.25 23.34
CA GLU A 2 16.25 -0.01 22.93
C GLU A 2 16.67 -1.48 23.08
N GLN A 3 16.35 -2.14 24.20
CA GLN A 3 16.67 -3.57 24.38
C GLN A 3 16.03 -4.49 23.33
N LEU A 4 14.78 -4.24 22.93
CA LEU A 4 14.11 -5.06 21.92
C LEU A 4 14.66 -4.76 20.52
N PHE A 5 14.93 -3.49 20.24
CA PHE A 5 15.62 -3.07 19.03
C PHE A 5 16.98 -3.77 18.93
N ASP A 6 17.80 -3.72 19.98
CA ASP A 6 19.11 -4.37 19.97
C ASP A 6 19.04 -5.88 19.82
N LEU A 7 18.00 -6.53 20.36
CA LEU A 7 17.79 -7.96 20.22
C LEU A 7 17.42 -8.36 18.78
N LEU A 8 16.58 -7.57 18.13
CA LEU A 8 15.95 -7.93 16.85
C LEU A 8 16.52 -7.18 15.63
N LYS A 9 17.39 -6.18 15.82
CA LYS A 9 17.97 -5.39 14.72
C LYS A 9 18.70 -6.23 13.68
N ASN A 10 19.19 -7.42 14.02
CA ASN A 10 19.88 -8.30 13.07
C ASN A 10 18.96 -9.37 12.46
N MET A 11 17.69 -9.44 12.87
CA MET A 11 16.74 -10.42 12.37
C MET A 11 16.28 -10.02 10.96
N LYS A 12 16.73 -10.79 9.97
CA LYS A 12 16.36 -10.62 8.55
C LYS A 12 15.25 -11.55 8.10
N HIS A 13 15.15 -12.72 8.72
CA HIS A 13 14.21 -13.77 8.31
C HIS A 13 13.41 -14.19 9.52
N LEU A 14 12.10 -14.02 9.45
CA LEU A 14 11.17 -14.58 10.43
C LEU A 14 10.54 -15.84 9.85
N ILE A 15 10.75 -16.98 10.50
CA ILE A 15 10.03 -18.22 10.24
C ILE A 15 9.13 -18.49 11.45
N GLY A 16 7.81 -18.41 11.25
CA GLY A 16 6.81 -18.52 12.31
C GLY A 16 5.85 -17.34 12.35
N SER A 17 5.00 -17.29 13.38
CA SER A 17 3.98 -16.26 13.50
C SER A 17 4.54 -14.93 14.04
N LEU A 18 4.00 -13.82 13.54
CA LEU A 18 4.19 -12.49 14.10
C LEU A 18 2.84 -11.95 14.58
N ALA A 19 2.75 -11.69 15.88
CA ALA A 19 1.61 -11.05 16.49
C ALA A 19 2.08 -9.84 17.32
N VAL A 20 1.56 -8.66 17.01
CA VAL A 20 1.76 -7.44 17.80
C VAL A 20 0.41 -7.05 18.39
N GLY A 21 0.31 -7.20 19.72
CA GLY A 21 -0.91 -6.92 20.50
C GLY A 21 -0.90 -5.56 21.18
N VAL A 22 -1.82 -5.40 22.15
CA VAL A 22 -1.93 -4.21 23.01
C VAL A 22 -0.62 -3.94 23.74
N ASN A 23 0.03 -2.82 23.42
CA ASN A 23 1.24 -2.37 24.10
C ASN A 23 1.34 -0.85 24.06
N ASP A 24 1.53 -0.25 25.23
CA ASP A 24 1.52 1.21 25.38
C ASP A 24 2.88 1.86 25.07
N ASN A 25 3.93 1.04 24.92
CA ASN A 25 5.30 1.47 24.71
C ASN A 25 5.73 1.42 23.23
N PHE A 26 4.97 0.75 22.36
CA PHE A 26 5.29 0.63 20.94
C PHE A 26 4.61 1.71 20.13
N LYS A 27 5.38 2.72 19.70
CA LYS A 27 4.94 3.75 18.75
C LYS A 27 5.20 3.37 17.30
N ASP A 28 6.26 2.61 17.07
CA ASP A 28 6.67 2.12 15.76
C ASP A 28 7.24 0.70 15.85
N MET A 29 7.49 0.10 14.69
CA MET A 29 8.06 -1.24 14.53
C MET A 29 9.54 -1.21 14.14
N LYS A 30 10.30 -0.15 14.51
CA LYS A 30 11.70 0.00 14.06
C LYS A 30 12.62 -1.15 14.46
N PHE A 31 12.29 -1.90 15.49
CA PHE A 31 13.01 -3.11 15.88
C PHE A 31 12.92 -4.25 14.86
N LEU A 32 12.03 -4.16 13.87
CA LEU A 32 11.92 -5.04 12.71
C LEU A 32 12.33 -4.36 11.39
N SER A 33 13.01 -3.21 11.43
CA SER A 33 13.31 -2.44 10.20
C SER A 33 14.20 -3.19 9.20
N ASN A 34 15.02 -4.13 9.69
CA ASN A 34 15.91 -4.98 8.91
C ASN A 34 15.28 -6.32 8.51
N LEU A 35 14.01 -6.55 8.83
CA LEU A 35 13.29 -7.76 8.45
C LEU A 35 13.07 -7.77 6.93
N GLU A 36 13.62 -8.77 6.26
CA GLU A 36 13.61 -8.92 4.80
C GLU A 36 12.52 -9.89 4.34
N THR A 37 12.27 -10.96 5.12
CA THR A 37 11.29 -12.00 4.78
C THR A 37 10.49 -12.44 5.99
N ILE A 38 9.20 -12.72 5.77
CA ILE A 38 8.34 -13.42 6.72
C ILE A 38 7.83 -14.69 6.06
N ASP A 39 8.03 -15.84 6.70
CA ASP A 39 7.54 -17.14 6.26
C ASP A 39 6.72 -17.78 7.39
N THR A 40 5.44 -18.02 7.14
CA THR A 40 4.49 -18.46 8.17
C THR A 40 3.37 -19.32 7.61
N PHE A 41 2.98 -20.35 8.36
CA PHE A 41 1.74 -21.10 8.12
C PHE A 41 0.51 -20.48 8.83
N TYR A 42 0.74 -19.43 9.62
CA TYR A 42 -0.27 -18.70 10.39
C TYR A 42 -0.46 -17.28 9.86
N GLN A 43 -1.59 -16.65 10.18
CA GLN A 43 -1.80 -15.24 9.85
C GLN A 43 -0.82 -14.32 10.59
N ILE A 44 -0.32 -13.31 9.89
CA ILE A 44 0.42 -12.19 10.49
C ILE A 44 -0.61 -11.21 11.06
N GLN A 45 -0.46 -10.81 12.32
CA GLN A 45 -1.46 -9.99 13.00
C GLN A 45 -0.85 -8.79 13.72
N PHE A 46 -1.31 -7.60 13.37
CA PHE A 46 -1.12 -6.37 14.13
C PHE A 46 -2.51 -5.95 14.61
N LYS A 47 -2.80 -6.21 15.88
CA LYS A 47 -4.15 -6.05 16.45
C LYS A 47 -4.12 -5.26 17.74
N MET A 48 -4.99 -4.27 17.84
CA MET A 48 -5.26 -3.56 19.10
C MET A 48 -4.02 -2.89 19.72
N ALA A 49 -3.00 -2.55 18.92
CA ALA A 49 -1.86 -1.77 19.39
C ALA A 49 -2.24 -0.28 19.38
N ASP A 50 -2.94 0.16 20.42
CA ASP A 50 -3.55 1.50 20.54
C ASP A 50 -2.54 2.66 20.47
N PHE A 51 -1.26 2.40 20.72
CA PHE A 51 -0.19 3.40 20.73
C PHE A 51 0.68 3.38 19.48
N LEU A 52 0.54 2.35 18.63
CA LEU A 52 1.28 2.22 17.40
C LEU A 52 0.78 3.27 16.40
N THR A 53 1.66 4.19 16.03
CA THR A 53 1.35 5.27 15.08
C THR A 53 1.82 4.95 13.67
N GLU A 54 2.83 4.09 13.52
CA GLU A 54 3.43 3.76 12.23
C GLU A 54 3.83 2.28 12.18
N ILE A 55 3.55 1.63 11.04
CA ILE A 55 4.09 0.31 10.71
C ILE A 55 5.00 0.49 9.49
N GLU A 56 6.30 0.48 9.73
CA GLU A 56 7.32 0.62 8.69
C GLU A 56 8.24 -0.59 8.68
N LEU A 57 8.25 -1.32 7.57
CA LEU A 57 9.17 -2.45 7.33
C LEU A 57 9.93 -2.18 6.03
N PRO A 58 10.91 -1.26 6.04
CA PRO A 58 11.57 -0.79 4.83
C PRO A 58 12.37 -1.90 4.13
N SER A 59 12.89 -2.88 4.85
CA SER A 59 13.66 -3.97 4.25
C SER A 59 12.80 -5.13 3.75
N LEU A 60 11.49 -5.15 4.06
CA LEU A 60 10.63 -6.29 3.78
C LEU A 60 10.39 -6.44 2.27
N THR A 61 10.79 -7.58 1.73
CA THR A 61 10.67 -7.90 0.30
C THR A 61 9.70 -9.03 0.00
N THR A 62 9.55 -9.98 0.93
CA THR A 62 8.76 -11.20 0.70
C THR A 62 7.94 -11.54 1.93
N ILE A 63 6.66 -11.82 1.69
CA ILE A 63 5.77 -12.42 2.69
C ILE A 63 5.26 -13.72 2.11
N ASN A 64 5.50 -14.82 2.82
CA ASN A 64 4.93 -16.12 2.52
C ASN A 64 4.01 -16.52 3.67
N GLY A 65 2.69 -16.49 3.44
CA GLY A 65 1.73 -16.86 4.45
C GLY A 65 0.27 -16.71 4.03
N PRO A 66 -0.66 -17.31 4.80
CA PRO A 66 -2.07 -17.40 4.42
C PRO A 66 -2.84 -16.08 4.52
N GLY A 67 -2.29 -15.06 5.18
CA GLY A 67 -2.90 -13.74 5.28
C GLY A 67 -2.17 -12.80 6.23
N TRP A 68 -2.43 -11.51 6.05
CA TRP A 68 -1.95 -10.44 6.91
C TRP A 68 -3.13 -9.58 7.32
N GLU A 69 -3.26 -9.33 8.62
CA GLU A 69 -4.27 -8.49 9.23
C GLU A 69 -3.60 -7.34 10.02
N ILE A 70 -3.95 -6.10 9.67
CA ILE A 70 -3.62 -4.89 10.42
C ILE A 70 -4.96 -4.25 10.79
N ALA A 71 -5.38 -4.38 12.04
CA ALA A 71 -6.73 -4.05 12.47
C ALA A 71 -6.76 -3.40 13.86
N LEU A 72 -7.87 -2.72 14.16
CA LEU A 72 -8.19 -2.22 15.51
C LEU A 72 -7.18 -1.22 16.08
N HIS A 73 -6.59 -0.36 15.25
CA HIS A 73 -5.70 0.71 15.72
C HIS A 73 -6.45 2.04 15.87
N LYS A 74 -6.25 2.72 17.01
CA LYS A 74 -6.83 4.05 17.28
C LYS A 74 -5.93 5.22 16.88
N ARG A 75 -4.63 4.97 16.67
CA ARG A 75 -3.61 6.00 16.42
C ARG A 75 -2.72 5.74 15.22
N LEU A 76 -2.89 4.60 14.55
CA LEU A 76 -2.10 4.26 13.38
C LEU A 76 -2.39 5.27 12.28
N LYS A 77 -1.34 5.95 11.82
CA LYS A 77 -1.40 6.98 10.79
C LYS A 77 -0.83 6.48 9.47
N ARG A 78 0.15 5.57 9.51
CA ARG A 78 0.90 5.18 8.32
C ARG A 78 1.27 3.71 8.30
N VAL A 79 1.12 3.11 7.12
CA VAL A 79 1.65 1.80 6.74
C VAL A 79 2.58 1.94 5.53
N HIS A 80 3.79 1.37 5.62
CA HIS A 80 4.85 1.57 4.62
C HIS A 80 5.78 0.36 4.45
N PHE A 81 5.65 -0.31 3.29
CA PHE A 81 6.43 -1.46 2.81
C PHE A 81 7.00 -1.17 1.39
N PRO A 82 7.98 -0.26 1.29
CA PRO A 82 8.44 0.27 0.00
C PRO A 82 9.11 -0.77 -0.89
N ASN A 83 9.68 -1.82 -0.30
CA ASN A 83 10.47 -2.82 -1.02
C ASN A 83 9.76 -4.17 -1.19
N LEU A 84 8.46 -4.26 -0.84
CA LEU A 84 7.70 -5.49 -0.95
C LEU A 84 7.53 -5.90 -2.43
N LYS A 85 7.97 -7.10 -2.77
CA LYS A 85 7.99 -7.62 -4.14
C LYS A 85 7.08 -8.81 -4.33
N ASN A 86 6.94 -9.66 -3.31
CA ASN A 86 6.22 -10.92 -3.40
C ASN A 86 5.33 -11.12 -2.17
N ILE A 87 4.10 -11.52 -2.41
CA ILE A 87 3.20 -12.11 -1.41
C ILE A 87 2.76 -13.46 -1.97
N THR A 88 3.04 -14.53 -1.24
CA THR A 88 2.67 -15.91 -1.60
C THR A 88 2.03 -16.62 -0.43
N THR A 89 1.42 -17.78 -0.67
CA THR A 89 0.90 -18.68 0.37
C THR A 89 1.36 -20.10 0.12
N HIS A 90 1.53 -20.88 1.19
CA HIS A 90 1.86 -22.30 1.11
C HIS A 90 0.71 -23.17 0.56
N ASP A 91 -0.54 -22.69 0.62
CA ASP A 91 -1.71 -23.43 0.14
C ASP A 91 -2.38 -22.73 -1.05
N SER A 92 -2.13 -23.27 -2.25
CA SER A 92 -2.70 -22.82 -3.52
C SER A 92 -4.23 -23.03 -3.63
N ARG A 93 -4.85 -23.76 -2.71
CA ARG A 93 -6.31 -24.01 -2.70
C ARG A 93 -7.08 -22.96 -1.89
N SER A 94 -6.39 -22.19 -1.05
CA SER A 94 -6.97 -21.02 -0.39
C SER A 94 -6.86 -19.83 -1.33
N ILE A 95 -7.97 -19.40 -1.92
CA ILE A 95 -7.99 -18.15 -2.68
C ILE A 95 -7.68 -17.02 -1.70
N GLU A 96 -6.48 -16.49 -1.89
CA GLU A 96 -5.69 -15.56 -1.10
C GLU A 96 -6.49 -14.40 -0.49
N LYS A 97 -6.38 -14.24 0.83
CA LYS A 97 -6.89 -13.07 1.55
C LYS A 97 -5.72 -12.31 2.17
N PHE A 98 -5.23 -11.33 1.43
CA PHE A 98 -4.44 -10.27 2.03
C PHE A 98 -5.40 -9.15 2.43
N ASP A 99 -5.80 -9.15 3.71
CA ASP A 99 -6.82 -8.25 4.24
C ASP A 99 -6.19 -7.23 5.20
N ILE A 100 -5.84 -6.05 4.68
CA ILE A 100 -5.56 -4.90 5.54
C ILE A 100 -6.88 -4.25 5.98
N PHE A 101 -7.56 -4.90 6.93
CA PHE A 101 -8.86 -4.46 7.43
C PHE A 101 -8.75 -3.53 8.65
N PHE A 102 -9.08 -2.25 8.47
CA PHE A 102 -9.15 -1.30 9.57
C PHE A 102 -10.56 -1.23 10.16
N LEU A 103 -10.68 -1.51 11.46
CA LEU A 103 -11.93 -1.32 12.21
C LEU A 103 -12.17 0.13 12.66
N GLY A 104 -11.26 1.05 12.33
CA GLY A 104 -11.38 2.46 12.62
C GLY A 104 -11.06 3.28 11.37
N GLN A 105 -12.06 3.96 10.82
CA GLN A 105 -11.86 5.04 9.86
C GLN A 105 -11.15 6.19 10.59
N LEU A 106 -9.83 6.17 10.62
CA LEU A 106 -9.04 7.32 11.05
C LEU A 106 -8.83 8.18 9.80
N PRO A 107 -9.36 9.41 9.73
CA PRO A 107 -9.18 10.26 8.55
C PRO A 107 -7.70 10.51 8.20
N GLU A 108 -6.83 10.50 9.21
CA GLU A 108 -5.38 10.67 9.06
C GLU A 108 -4.65 9.39 8.64
N PHE A 109 -5.30 8.22 8.70
CA PHE A 109 -4.66 6.97 8.32
C PHE A 109 -4.47 6.88 6.81
N CYS A 110 -3.26 6.50 6.40
CA CYS A 110 -2.95 6.23 5.01
C CYS A 110 -1.95 5.08 4.80
N VAL A 111 -2.03 4.45 3.63
CA VAL A 111 -1.05 3.50 3.11
C VAL A 111 -0.18 4.23 2.10
N SER A 112 1.15 4.11 2.21
CA SER A 112 2.05 4.80 1.27
C SER A 112 1.81 4.38 -0.19
N SER A 113 1.97 5.33 -1.11
CA SER A 113 1.79 5.11 -2.55
C SER A 113 2.66 3.99 -3.10
N ASP A 114 3.93 3.87 -2.64
CA ASP A 114 4.83 2.82 -3.07
C ASP A 114 4.37 1.43 -2.60
N THR A 115 3.76 1.34 -1.41
CA THR A 115 3.17 0.08 -0.92
C THR A 115 1.98 -0.33 -1.78
N ILE A 116 1.10 0.62 -2.12
CA ILE A 116 -0.05 0.36 -3.01
C ILE A 116 0.43 -0.02 -4.42
N TYR A 117 1.45 0.67 -4.93
CA TYR A 117 2.06 0.33 -6.22
C TYR A 117 2.62 -1.09 -6.24
N ASN A 118 3.31 -1.49 -5.18
CA ASN A 118 3.82 -2.84 -5.04
C ASN A 118 2.67 -3.87 -5.02
N PHE A 119 1.59 -3.62 -4.26
CA PHE A 119 0.43 -4.53 -4.26
C PHE A 119 -0.17 -4.72 -5.65
N MET A 120 -0.30 -3.66 -6.44
CA MET A 120 -0.84 -3.75 -7.82
C MET A 120 0.04 -4.53 -8.78
N ARG A 121 1.34 -4.67 -8.48
CA ARG A 121 2.32 -5.37 -9.32
C ARG A 121 2.51 -6.84 -8.94
N ILE A 122 2.07 -7.24 -7.75
CA ILE A 122 2.15 -8.63 -7.32
C ILE A 122 1.07 -9.42 -8.06
N GLN A 123 1.51 -10.31 -8.93
CA GLN A 123 0.61 -11.15 -9.72
C GLN A 123 -0.20 -12.08 -8.82
N GLY A 124 -1.51 -12.15 -9.04
CA GLY A 124 -2.41 -13.05 -8.31
C GLY A 124 -2.97 -12.49 -7.01
N LEU A 125 -2.35 -11.44 -6.45
CA LEU A 125 -2.74 -10.85 -5.17
C LEU A 125 -4.19 -10.35 -5.20
N LYS A 126 -5.01 -10.84 -4.28
CA LYS A 126 -6.38 -10.37 -4.06
C LYS A 126 -6.50 -9.56 -2.78
N THR A 127 -6.71 -8.26 -2.92
CA THR A 127 -6.95 -7.32 -1.82
C THR A 127 -8.44 -7.08 -1.64
N HIS A 128 -9.11 -7.81 -0.74
CA HIS A 128 -10.57 -7.67 -0.55
C HIS A 128 -10.92 -6.49 0.36
N HIS A 129 -10.09 -6.28 1.38
CA HIS A 129 -10.28 -5.27 2.42
C HIS A 129 -8.98 -4.50 2.60
N VAL A 130 -8.78 -3.42 1.83
CA VAL A 130 -7.75 -2.41 2.13
C VAL A 130 -8.48 -1.09 2.30
N TYR A 131 -8.70 -0.72 3.56
CA TYR A 131 -9.42 0.49 3.92
C TYR A 131 -8.43 1.64 4.22
N GLY A 132 -8.85 2.88 4.01
CA GLY A 132 -8.07 4.07 4.34
C GLY A 132 -7.78 4.97 3.14
N ASN A 133 -6.80 5.86 3.29
CA ASN A 133 -6.34 6.75 2.22
C ASN A 133 -4.99 6.31 1.65
N ILE A 134 -4.64 6.78 0.46
CA ILE A 134 -3.26 6.68 -0.03
C ILE A 134 -2.50 7.88 0.54
N CYS A 135 -1.27 7.69 1.04
CA CYS A 135 -0.51 8.82 1.59
C CYS A 135 -0.11 9.80 0.48
N PRO A 136 -0.17 11.12 0.71
CA PRO A 136 0.39 12.09 -0.21
C PRO A 136 1.87 11.80 -0.47
N PRO A 137 2.30 11.72 -1.74
CA PRO A 137 3.71 11.52 -2.08
C PRO A 137 4.51 12.81 -1.84
N ASN A 138 5.84 12.72 -1.95
CA ASN A 138 6.65 13.92 -2.12
C ASN A 138 6.48 14.45 -3.56
N PHE A 139 5.87 15.63 -3.69
CA PHE A 139 5.63 16.30 -4.99
C PHE A 139 6.88 16.99 -5.57
N ASP A 140 8.02 16.98 -4.88
CA ASP A 140 9.30 17.46 -5.45
C ASP A 140 9.76 16.61 -6.64
N ASN A 141 9.20 15.40 -6.79
CA ASN A 141 9.40 14.57 -7.97
C ASN A 141 8.54 15.08 -9.13
N SER A 142 9.19 15.69 -10.12
CA SER A 142 8.57 16.21 -11.35
C SER A 142 7.69 15.21 -12.15
N LYS A 143 7.76 13.90 -11.86
CA LYS A 143 6.93 12.88 -12.50
C LYS A 143 5.60 12.61 -11.81
N ILE A 144 5.40 13.14 -10.60
CA ILE A 144 4.17 12.95 -9.81
C ILE A 144 3.39 14.26 -9.80
N CYS A 145 2.14 14.20 -10.26
CA CYS A 145 1.32 15.38 -10.46
C CYS A 145 0.00 15.29 -9.70
N GLN A 146 -0.54 16.42 -9.26
CA GLN A 146 -1.90 16.47 -8.69
C GLN A 146 -2.98 16.57 -9.77
N LYS A 147 -2.60 16.98 -10.99
CA LYS A 147 -3.49 17.11 -12.16
C LYS A 147 -2.77 16.59 -13.40
N PRO A 148 -3.50 16.07 -14.41
CA PRO A 148 -2.91 15.69 -15.68
C PRO A 148 -2.18 16.85 -16.34
N ALA A 149 -0.91 16.64 -16.68
CA ALA A 149 -0.08 17.58 -17.43
C ALA A 149 0.99 16.81 -18.23
N PRO A 150 1.57 17.41 -19.28
CA PRO A 150 2.64 16.77 -20.04
C PRO A 150 3.83 16.37 -19.16
N GLY A 151 4.29 15.12 -19.29
CA GLY A 151 5.43 14.58 -18.53
C GLY A 151 5.04 13.94 -17.19
N CYS A 152 3.78 14.06 -16.76
CA CYS A 152 3.27 13.34 -15.59
C CYS A 152 3.24 11.83 -15.86
N VAL A 153 3.89 11.05 -15.01
CA VAL A 153 3.88 9.59 -15.05
C VAL A 153 2.90 9.04 -14.02
N GLN A 154 2.76 9.72 -12.89
CA GLN A 154 1.83 9.35 -11.82
C GLN A 154 0.94 10.54 -11.49
N ILE A 155 -0.35 10.27 -11.28
CA ILE A 155 -1.31 11.27 -10.82
C ILE A 155 -1.75 10.90 -9.40
N TYR A 156 -1.67 11.84 -8.47
CA TYR A 156 -2.24 11.74 -7.14
C TYR A 156 -3.50 12.61 -7.06
N GLY A 157 -4.66 11.97 -7.10
CA GLY A 157 -5.97 12.61 -7.17
C GLY A 157 -6.86 12.05 -8.27
N ASP A 158 -8.12 12.48 -8.25
CA ASP A 158 -9.13 12.05 -9.23
C ASP A 158 -8.93 12.75 -10.58
N VAL A 159 -9.06 11.98 -11.66
CA VAL A 159 -8.98 12.45 -13.05
C VAL A 159 -10.37 12.42 -13.67
N ASN A 160 -10.85 13.59 -14.10
CA ASN A 160 -12.13 13.76 -14.77
C ASN A 160 -11.91 14.20 -16.22
N VAL A 161 -12.19 13.32 -17.17
CA VAL A 161 -12.07 13.56 -18.61
C VAL A 161 -13.44 13.98 -19.16
N GLY A 162 -13.56 15.28 -19.47
CA GLY A 162 -14.75 15.90 -20.07
C GLY A 162 -14.63 16.15 -21.58
N PRO A 163 -15.64 16.79 -22.20
CA PRO A 163 -15.65 17.11 -23.64
C PRO A 163 -14.47 17.96 -24.12
N ASN A 164 -13.95 18.83 -23.25
CA ASN A 164 -12.85 19.76 -23.54
C ASN A 164 -11.52 19.32 -22.91
N PHE A 165 -11.42 18.07 -22.46
CA PHE A 165 -10.21 17.58 -21.81
C PHE A 165 -9.10 17.34 -22.84
N GLU A 166 -7.91 17.87 -22.57
CA GLU A 166 -6.73 17.65 -23.41
C GLU A 166 -6.16 16.24 -23.19
N MET A 167 -6.63 15.27 -23.98
CA MET A 167 -6.24 13.86 -23.84
C MET A 167 -4.72 13.60 -23.90
N LYS A 168 -3.96 14.44 -24.63
CA LYS A 168 -2.49 14.39 -24.69
C LYS A 168 -1.82 14.45 -23.31
N ASN A 169 -2.49 15.03 -22.31
CA ASN A 169 -1.97 15.16 -20.94
C ASN A 169 -1.99 13.82 -20.17
N LEU A 170 -2.65 12.78 -20.72
CA LEU A 170 -2.65 11.42 -20.17
C LEU A 170 -1.65 10.50 -20.87
N ASN A 171 -1.01 10.94 -21.96
CA ASN A 171 -0.17 10.08 -22.78
C ASN A 171 0.98 9.42 -22.01
N SER A 172 1.60 10.11 -21.05
CA SER A 172 2.70 9.56 -20.25
C SER A 172 2.25 8.93 -18.93
N VAL A 173 0.96 9.02 -18.60
CA VAL A 173 0.45 8.61 -17.29
C VAL A 173 0.37 7.08 -17.25
N GLU A 174 1.08 6.50 -16.29
CA GLU A 174 1.07 5.07 -16.03
C GLU A 174 0.20 4.68 -14.84
N ILE A 175 0.03 5.59 -13.88
CA ILE A 175 -0.64 5.32 -12.61
C ILE A 175 -1.52 6.50 -12.20
N ILE A 176 -2.74 6.19 -11.75
CA ILE A 176 -3.63 7.15 -11.08
C ILE A 176 -3.91 6.63 -9.66
N PHE A 177 -3.45 7.36 -8.65
CA PHE A 177 -3.85 7.19 -7.24
C PHE A 177 -5.10 8.02 -6.96
N GLY A 178 -6.25 7.46 -7.33
CA GLY A 178 -7.55 8.12 -7.33
C GLY A 178 -8.51 7.39 -8.26
N THR A 179 -9.51 8.11 -8.74
CA THR A 179 -10.48 7.62 -9.72
C THR A 179 -10.21 8.19 -11.12
N LEU A 180 -10.61 7.46 -12.16
CA LEU A 180 -10.68 7.97 -13.53
C LEU A 180 -12.14 7.96 -13.98
N THR A 181 -12.69 9.13 -14.23
CA THR A 181 -14.05 9.29 -14.76
C THR A 181 -13.97 9.89 -16.16
N ILE A 182 -14.61 9.24 -17.13
CA ILE A 182 -14.69 9.73 -18.52
C ILE A 182 -16.15 10.01 -18.82
N ASN A 183 -16.49 11.26 -19.09
CA ASN A 183 -17.86 11.68 -19.37
C ASN A 183 -17.91 12.73 -20.49
N GLY A 184 -18.62 12.44 -21.58
CA GLY A 184 -18.80 13.37 -22.70
C GLY A 184 -17.53 13.65 -23.52
N ALA A 185 -16.41 13.00 -23.21
CA ALA A 185 -15.19 13.08 -24.00
C ALA A 185 -15.37 12.33 -25.32
N ARG A 186 -14.96 12.95 -26.43
CA ARG A 186 -14.85 12.27 -27.72
C ARG A 186 -13.61 11.38 -27.67
N LEU A 187 -13.81 10.09 -27.40
CA LEU A 187 -12.77 9.06 -27.43
C LEU A 187 -12.42 8.73 -28.89
N GLU A 188 -11.94 9.72 -29.64
CA GLU A 188 -11.52 9.53 -31.04
C GLU A 188 -10.25 8.66 -31.12
N ASP A 189 -9.43 8.66 -30.04
CA ASP A 189 -8.27 7.77 -29.88
C ASP A 189 -8.15 7.28 -28.42
N ALA A 190 -8.71 6.11 -28.11
CA ALA A 190 -8.45 5.42 -26.84
C ALA A 190 -6.96 5.07 -26.62
N ASN A 191 -6.16 5.15 -27.70
CA ASN A 191 -4.71 5.02 -27.72
C ASN A 191 -3.98 5.96 -26.75
N LEU A 192 -4.62 7.07 -26.34
CA LEU A 192 -4.05 8.05 -25.42
C LEU A 192 -4.01 7.57 -23.95
N LEU A 193 -4.63 6.42 -23.66
CA LEU A 193 -4.53 5.72 -22.37
C LEU A 193 -3.60 4.50 -22.41
N ASN A 194 -2.88 4.25 -23.52
CA ASN A 194 -2.09 3.02 -23.71
C ASN A 194 -1.00 2.81 -22.66
N ASN A 195 -0.51 3.90 -22.04
CA ASN A 195 0.50 3.80 -21.00
C ASN A 195 -0.10 3.60 -19.61
N LEU A 196 -1.41 3.83 -19.42
CA LEU A 196 -2.08 3.67 -18.13
C LEU A 196 -2.14 2.19 -17.77
N LYS A 197 -1.37 1.81 -16.75
CA LYS A 197 -1.26 0.44 -16.26
C LYS A 197 -2.15 0.20 -15.05
N TYR A 198 -2.30 1.22 -14.20
CA TYR A 198 -2.91 1.06 -12.88
C TYR A 198 -3.78 2.25 -12.48
N ILE A 199 -4.93 1.94 -11.86
CA ILE A 199 -5.77 2.90 -11.14
C ILE A 199 -6.00 2.32 -9.75
N ALA A 200 -5.63 3.07 -8.71
CA ALA A 200 -5.76 2.66 -7.33
C ALA A 200 -6.67 3.60 -6.55
N VAL A 201 -7.71 3.03 -5.96
CA VAL A 201 -8.52 3.68 -4.93
C VAL A 201 -8.65 2.71 -3.75
N LEU A 202 -8.50 3.23 -2.55
CA LEU A 202 -8.75 2.45 -1.33
C LEU A 202 -10.19 2.64 -0.89
N LYS A 203 -10.75 1.60 -0.24
CA LYS A 203 -12.10 1.70 0.32
C LYS A 203 -12.05 2.68 1.48
N ARG A 204 -12.96 3.66 1.49
CA ARG A 204 -13.15 4.50 2.67
C ARG A 204 -13.97 3.76 3.70
#